data_AF-A0AAD5IZ88-F1
#
_entry.id   AF-A0AAD5IZ88-F1
#
_cell.length_a   1.000
_cell.length_b   1.000
_cell.length_c   1.000
_cell.angle_alpha   90.00
_cell.angle_beta   90.00
_cell.angle_gamma   90.00
#
_symmetry.space_group_name_H-M   'P 1'
#
loop_
_entity.id
_entity.type
_entity.pdbx_description
1 polymer ?
#
loop_
_entity_poly.entity_id
_entity_poly.type
_entity_poly.pdbx_seq_one_letter_code
_entity_poly.pdbx_strand_id
1 'polypeptide(L)'
;MDMTVNEAREFMENWSLKMSKISSVLLSDALLIKIQSSSLEICRILCAFLESSPSSSSISGVQHCMQQIRCLEQERITEHITEVLGGQQDDIIPSTNLLIEVTESLGLTSNQELLKESVAVEKERMNAQVNQNKGQLAQTNRIVDLISHIRDYMQKIERI
;
A
#
# COMPACT_ATOMS: atom_id res chain seq x y z
N MET A 1 -8.75 3.83 21.10
CA MET A 1 -7.32 3.47 21.04
C MET A 1 -7.17 1.98 20.79
N ASP A 2 -7.82 1.11 21.57
CA ASP A 2 -7.75 -0.35 21.39
C ASP A 2 -8.14 -0.85 20.00
N MET A 3 -9.19 -0.30 19.37
CA MET A 3 -9.60 -0.70 18.01
C MET A 3 -8.52 -0.43 16.97
N THR A 4 -7.93 0.78 16.98
CA THR A 4 -6.84 1.17 16.08
C THR A 4 -5.58 0.33 16.29
N VAL A 5 -5.25 0.03 17.54
CA VAL A 5 -4.12 -0.84 17.89
C VAL A 5 -4.40 -2.28 17.45
N ASN A 6 -5.64 -2.75 17.57
CA ASN A 6 -6.04 -4.08 17.11
C ASN A 6 -6.03 -4.18 15.58
N GLU A 7 -6.47 -3.14 14.85
CA GLU A 7 -6.36 -3.06 13.40
C GLU A 7 -4.89 -3.08 12.94
N ALA A 8 -4.02 -2.32 13.61
CA ALA A 8 -2.59 -2.32 13.31
C ALA A 8 -1.93 -3.68 13.61
N ARG A 9 -2.36 -4.36 14.67
CA ARG A 9 -1.91 -5.73 15.00
C ARG A 9 -2.38 -6.75 13.97
N GLU A 10 -3.69 -6.83 13.71
CA GLU A 10 -4.25 -7.72 12.69
C GLU A 10 -3.56 -7.48 11.35
N PHE A 11 -3.23 -6.22 11.04
CA PHE A 11 -2.44 -5.92 9.86
C PHE A 11 -1.03 -6.56 9.91
N MET A 12 -0.24 -6.31 10.95
CA MET A 12 1.12 -6.86 11.06
C MET A 12 1.12 -8.39 11.06
N GLU A 13 0.08 -9.00 11.62
CA GLU A 13 -0.10 -10.46 11.64
C GLU A 13 -0.51 -11.02 10.26
N ASN A 14 -1.31 -10.27 9.49
CA ASN A 14 -1.71 -10.63 8.13
C ASN A 14 -0.69 -10.21 7.06
N TRP A 15 0.25 -9.33 7.39
CA TRP A 15 1.42 -8.97 6.58
C TRP A 15 2.34 -10.19 6.45
N SER A 16 1.97 -11.10 5.55
CA SER A 16 2.70 -12.34 5.37
C SER A 16 3.73 -12.19 4.25
N LEU A 17 4.87 -12.87 4.41
CA LEU A 17 5.86 -13.14 3.34
C LEU A 17 5.29 -13.79 2.06
N LYS A 18 3.99 -14.12 2.06
CA LYS A 18 3.26 -14.76 0.95
C LYS A 18 2.38 -13.77 0.18
N MET A 19 2.31 -12.50 0.61
CA MET A 19 1.68 -11.46 -0.18
C MET A 19 2.54 -11.11 -1.41
N SER A 20 1.85 -10.75 -2.47
CA SER A 20 2.42 -10.13 -3.65
C SER A 20 2.99 -8.75 -3.31
N LYS A 21 4.02 -8.35 -4.05
CA LYS A 21 4.66 -7.04 -3.90
C LYS A 21 3.67 -5.91 -4.18
N ILE A 22 2.79 -6.06 -5.18
CA ILE A 22 1.77 -5.05 -5.51
C ILE A 22 0.77 -4.89 -4.35
N SER A 23 0.21 -6.00 -3.82
CA SER A 23 -0.70 -5.93 -2.67
C SER A 23 -0.01 -5.37 -1.44
N SER A 24 1.26 -5.76 -1.21
CA SER A 24 2.08 -5.28 -0.10
C SER A 24 2.20 -3.75 -0.13
N VAL A 25 2.57 -3.16 -1.27
CA VAL A 25 2.69 -1.70 -1.42
C VAL A 25 1.37 -0.99 -1.15
N LEU A 26 0.28 -1.42 -1.81
CA LEU A 26 -1.04 -0.81 -1.64
C LEU A 26 -1.54 -0.87 -0.19
N LEU A 27 -1.24 -1.97 0.51
CA LEU A 27 -1.62 -2.13 1.91
C LEU A 27 -0.76 -1.26 2.82
N SER A 28 0.58 -1.30 2.70
CA SER A 28 1.48 -0.48 3.55
C SER A 28 1.14 0.99 3.48
N ASP A 29 0.77 1.45 2.29
CA ASP A 29 0.38 2.82 2.02
C ASP A 29 -0.88 3.24 2.79
N ALA A 30 -1.95 2.45 2.68
CA ALA A 30 -3.19 2.67 3.42
C ALA A 30 -2.97 2.69 4.94
N LEU A 31 -1.97 1.97 5.43
CA LEU A 31 -1.66 1.89 6.85
C LEU A 31 -0.75 2.98 7.33
N LEU A 32 0.18 3.43 6.51
CA LEU A 32 0.96 4.62 6.81
C LEU A 32 0.00 5.79 7.08
N ILE A 33 -1.03 5.97 6.24
CA ILE A 33 -2.08 6.98 6.44
C ILE A 33 -2.80 6.77 7.78
N LYS A 34 -3.22 5.54 8.10
CA LYS A 34 -3.89 5.25 9.38
C LYS A 34 -3.01 5.52 10.59
N ILE A 35 -1.73 5.12 10.53
CA ILE A 35 -0.74 5.35 11.58
C ILE A 35 -0.53 6.84 11.77
N GLN A 36 -0.27 7.59 10.69
CA GLN A 36 -0.11 9.04 10.74
C GLN A 36 -1.34 9.72 11.37
N SER A 37 -2.54 9.38 10.91
CA SER A 37 -3.80 9.93 11.47
C SER A 37 -3.93 9.64 12.97
N SER A 38 -3.65 8.40 13.37
CA SER A 38 -3.79 7.96 14.77
C SER A 38 -2.74 8.59 15.67
N SER A 39 -1.49 8.66 15.22
CA SER A 39 -0.40 9.33 15.92
C SER A 39 -0.67 10.82 16.08
N LEU A 40 -1.19 11.49 15.03
CA LEU A 40 -1.59 12.89 15.12
C LEU A 40 -2.71 13.11 16.13
N GLU A 41 -3.69 12.21 16.19
CA GLU A 41 -4.77 12.31 17.17
C GLU A 41 -4.27 12.16 18.60
N ILE A 42 -3.35 11.20 18.84
CA ILE A 42 -2.68 11.05 20.14
C ILE A 42 -1.93 12.33 20.50
N CYS A 43 -1.17 12.91 19.57
CA CYS A 43 -0.45 14.15 19.81
C CYS A 43 -1.39 15.33 20.14
N ARG A 44 -2.54 15.45 19.47
CA ARG A 44 -3.55 16.48 19.78
C ARG A 44 -4.08 16.34 21.21
N ILE A 45 -4.42 15.11 21.60
CA ILE A 45 -4.88 14.80 22.96
C ILE A 45 -3.80 15.16 23.98
N LEU A 46 -2.54 14.77 23.72
CA LEU A 46 -1.41 15.12 24.59
C LEU A 46 -1.20 16.63 24.70
N CYS A 47 -1.28 17.39 23.60
CA CYS A 47 -1.23 18.84 23.63
C CYS A 47 -2.32 19.43 24.53
N ALA A 48 -3.58 19.01 24.36
CA ALA A 48 -4.69 19.50 25.18
C ALA A 48 -4.49 19.23 26.68
N PHE A 49 -3.95 18.06 27.05
CA PHE A 49 -3.58 17.76 28.43
C PHE A 49 -2.43 18.64 28.94
N LEU A 50 -1.41 18.87 28.11
CA LEU A 50 -0.24 19.65 28.49
C LEU A 50 -0.51 21.16 28.58
N GLU A 51 -1.45 21.69 27.80
CA GLU A 51 -1.91 23.09 27.89
C GLU A 51 -2.54 23.41 29.26
N SER A 52 -3.05 22.39 29.96
CA SER A 52 -3.57 22.52 31.33
C SER A 52 -2.48 22.49 32.42
N SER A 53 -1.21 22.30 32.06
CA SER A 53 -0.07 22.15 32.97
C SER A 53 1.02 23.20 32.68
N PRO A 54 1.81 23.67 33.68
CA PRO A 54 2.74 24.80 33.51
C PRO A 54 4.01 24.48 32.68
N SER A 55 4.17 23.25 32.20
CA SER A 55 5.41 22.73 31.61
C SER A 55 5.52 23.03 30.11
N SER A 56 6.00 24.23 29.76
CA SER A 56 6.13 24.70 28.37
C SER A 56 7.12 23.92 27.48
N SER A 57 8.04 23.14 28.06
CA SER A 57 9.00 22.33 27.29
C SER A 57 8.40 21.02 26.75
N SER A 58 7.34 20.51 27.38
CA SER A 58 6.70 19.26 26.96
C SER A 58 5.79 19.47 25.74
N ILE A 59 5.13 20.62 25.62
CA ILE A 59 4.23 20.92 24.51
C ILE A 59 4.97 21.12 23.18
N SER A 60 6.15 21.76 23.21
CA SER A 60 6.96 21.97 22.01
C SER A 60 7.49 20.66 21.42
N GLY A 61 7.84 19.69 22.27
CA GLY A 61 8.22 18.34 21.84
C GLY A 61 7.08 17.61 21.12
N VAL A 62 5.85 17.70 21.62
CA VAL A 62 4.68 17.10 20.98
C VAL A 62 4.37 17.79 19.64
N GLN A 63 4.43 19.11 19.58
CA GLN A 63 4.26 19.87 18.34
C GLN A 63 5.30 19.50 17.27
N HIS A 64 6.57 19.33 17.68
CA HIS A 64 7.63 18.85 16.79
C HIS A 64 7.34 17.44 16.26
N CYS A 65 6.89 16.53 17.14
CA CYS A 65 6.48 15.18 16.73
C CYS A 65 5.34 15.22 15.70
N MET A 66 4.33 16.07 15.90
CA MET A 66 3.24 16.25 14.93
C MET A 66 3.76 16.71 13.57
N GLN A 67 4.74 17.61 13.54
CA GLN A 67 5.34 18.06 12.29
C GLN A 67 6.08 16.92 11.59
N GLN A 68 6.86 16.12 12.33
CA GLN A 68 7.54 14.96 11.76
C GLN A 68 6.57 13.93 11.19
N ILE A 69 5.46 13.65 11.87
CA ILE A 69 4.43 12.72 11.39
C ILE A 69 3.80 13.23 10.09
N ARG A 70 3.53 14.54 9.98
CA ARG A 70 2.98 15.16 8.76
C ARG A 70 3.96 15.14 7.58
N CYS A 71 5.26 15.14 7.86
CA CYS A 71 6.32 15.13 6.85
C CYS A 71 6.70 13.72 6.40
N LEU A 72 6.11 12.65 6.96
CA LEU A 72 6.33 11.30 6.46
C LEU A 72 5.73 11.20 5.04
N GLU A 73 6.59 11.07 4.04
CA GLU A 73 6.19 10.95 2.66
C GLU A 73 5.57 9.59 2.37
N GLN A 74 4.53 9.61 1.54
CA GLN A 74 3.90 8.43 0.99
C GLN A 74 4.71 7.94 -0.21
N GLU A 75 4.79 6.63 -0.40
CA GLU A 75 5.61 6.09 -1.49
C GLU A 75 4.98 6.40 -2.86
N ARG A 76 5.74 7.07 -3.73
CA ARG A 76 5.30 7.40 -5.11
C ARG A 76 4.85 6.20 -5.93
N ILE A 77 5.35 5.00 -5.61
CA ILE A 77 4.96 3.79 -6.31
C ILE A 77 3.47 3.45 -6.13
N THR A 78 2.87 3.79 -4.98
CA THR A 78 1.44 3.58 -4.75
C THR A 78 0.60 4.42 -5.69
N GLU A 79 1.03 5.66 -5.97
CA GLU A 79 0.36 6.55 -6.91
C GLU A 79 0.35 5.94 -8.31
N HIS A 80 1.51 5.47 -8.79
CA HIS A 80 1.62 4.83 -10.10
C HIS A 80 0.79 3.55 -10.20
N ILE A 81 0.80 2.69 -9.17
CA ILE A 81 -0.05 1.49 -9.13
C ILE A 81 -1.53 1.89 -9.17
N THR A 82 -1.94 2.87 -8.36
CA THR A 82 -3.34 3.31 -8.27
C THR A 82 -3.82 3.94 -9.58
N GLU A 83 -2.98 4.73 -10.25
CA GLU A 83 -3.27 5.31 -11.56
C GLU A 83 -3.51 4.22 -12.61
N VAL A 84 -2.62 3.22 -12.66
CA VAL A 84 -2.76 2.09 -13.59
C VAL A 84 -4.01 1.28 -13.30
N LEU A 85 -4.29 0.98 -12.03
CA LEU A 85 -5.50 0.27 -11.65
C LEU A 85 -6.76 1.11 -11.92
N GLY A 86 -6.70 2.43 -11.76
CA GLY A 86 -7.78 3.38 -12.04
C GLY A 86 -8.17 3.39 -13.50
N GLY A 87 -7.18 3.49 -14.41
CA GLY A 87 -7.41 3.45 -15.86
C GLY A 87 -8.06 2.15 -16.37
N GLN A 88 -7.88 1.02 -15.67
CA GLN A 88 -8.58 -0.23 -16.00
C GLN A 88 -10.11 -0.14 -15.85
N GLN A 89 -10.65 0.75 -14.99
CA GLN A 89 -12.10 0.93 -14.91
C GLN A 89 -12.69 1.61 -16.15
N ASP A 90 -11.86 2.36 -16.89
CA ASP A 90 -12.26 3.11 -18.07
C ASP A 90 -11.88 2.38 -19.39
N ASP A 91 -11.49 1.10 -19.32
CA ASP A 91 -10.93 0.31 -20.45
C ASP A 91 -9.70 0.97 -21.11
N ILE A 92 -9.00 1.85 -20.38
CA ILE A 92 -7.82 2.55 -20.87
C ILE A 92 -6.61 1.63 -20.66
N ILE A 93 -5.92 1.31 -21.75
CA ILE A 93 -4.67 0.55 -21.73
C ILE A 93 -3.66 1.32 -20.86
N PRO A 94 -3.04 0.68 -19.85
CA PRO A 94 -2.03 1.34 -19.03
C PRO A 94 -0.91 1.94 -19.86
N SER A 95 -0.49 3.16 -19.53
CA SER A 95 0.62 3.80 -20.23
C SER A 95 1.89 2.95 -20.06
N THR A 96 2.64 2.77 -21.15
CA THR A 96 3.85 1.94 -21.12
C THR A 96 4.89 2.44 -20.11
N ASN A 97 5.01 3.77 -19.97
CA ASN A 97 5.93 4.37 -19.00
C ASN A 97 5.56 4.02 -17.56
N LEU A 98 4.27 4.06 -17.20
CA LEU A 98 3.81 3.66 -15.86
C LEU A 98 4.06 2.17 -15.60
N LEU A 99 3.87 1.30 -16.60
CA LEU A 99 4.17 -0.12 -16.47
C LEU A 99 5.67 -0.36 -16.22
N ILE A 100 6.56 0.38 -16.89
CA ILE A 100 8.01 0.31 -16.65
C ILE A 100 8.31 0.72 -15.20
N GLU A 101 7.83 1.88 -14.77
CA GLU A 101 8.11 2.41 -13.43
C GLU A 101 7.64 1.47 -12.32
N VAL A 102 6.44 0.90 -12.46
CA VAL A 102 5.91 -0.11 -11.52
C VAL A 102 6.78 -1.38 -11.55
N THR A 103 7.16 -1.86 -12.73
CA THR A 103 7.95 -3.08 -12.88
C THR A 103 9.35 -2.92 -12.29
N GLU A 104 10.02 -1.81 -12.55
CA GLU A 104 11.36 -1.51 -12.03
C GLU A 104 11.33 -1.31 -10.52
N SER A 105 10.39 -0.51 -10.02
CA SER A 105 10.30 -0.18 -8.60
C SER A 105 9.96 -1.39 -7.72
N LEU A 106 9.18 -2.36 -8.24
CA LEU A 106 8.89 -3.63 -7.56
C LEU A 106 9.93 -4.74 -7.84
N GLY A 107 10.91 -4.49 -8.72
CA GLY A 107 11.86 -5.51 -9.15
C GLY A 107 11.18 -6.70 -9.84
N LEU A 108 10.14 -6.46 -10.63
CA LEU A 108 9.42 -7.45 -11.44
C LEU A 108 10.01 -7.59 -12.85
N THR A 109 11.33 -7.43 -12.96
CA THR A 109 12.05 -7.27 -14.23
C THR A 109 12.40 -8.58 -14.94
N SER A 110 12.02 -9.74 -14.40
CA SER A 110 12.28 -11.04 -15.00
C SER A 110 11.04 -11.94 -15.01
N ASN A 111 10.99 -12.87 -15.96
CA ASN A 111 9.93 -13.87 -16.04
C ASN A 111 9.79 -14.69 -14.74
N GLN A 112 10.90 -14.97 -14.04
CA GLN A 112 10.87 -15.68 -12.77
C GLN A 112 10.22 -14.83 -11.66
N GLU A 113 10.52 -13.53 -11.59
CA GLU A 113 9.92 -12.63 -10.61
C GLU A 113 8.43 -12.41 -10.91
N LEU A 114 8.05 -12.25 -12.17
CA LEU A 114 6.64 -12.16 -12.58
C LEU A 114 5.86 -13.44 -12.27
N LEU A 115 6.48 -14.62 -12.43
CA LEU A 115 5.85 -15.88 -12.08
C LEU A 115 5.62 -15.99 -10.56
N LYS A 116 6.62 -15.63 -9.74
CA LYS A 116 6.48 -15.60 -8.27
C LYS A 116 5.35 -14.67 -7.85
N GLU A 117 5.32 -13.48 -8.43
CA GLU A 117 4.30 -12.47 -8.15
C GLU A 117 2.92 -12.96 -8.57
N SER A 118 2.77 -13.53 -9.76
CA SER A 118 1.51 -14.11 -10.25
C SER A 118 0.98 -15.19 -9.30
N VAL A 119 1.85 -16.09 -8.83
CA VAL A 119 1.48 -17.16 -7.88
C VAL A 119 1.05 -16.57 -6.54
N ALA A 120 1.72 -15.52 -6.06
CA ALA A 120 1.35 -14.84 -4.82
C ALA A 120 -0.04 -14.21 -4.91
N VAL A 121 -0.32 -13.43 -5.98
CA VAL A 121 -1.63 -12.79 -6.19
C VAL A 121 -2.73 -13.83 -6.37
N GLU A 122 -2.49 -14.89 -7.13
CA GLU A 122 -3.49 -15.94 -7.33
C GLU A 122 -3.84 -16.63 -6.01
N LYS A 123 -2.86 -16.84 -5.13
CA LYS A 123 -3.10 -17.36 -3.79
C LYS A 123 -3.94 -16.41 -2.93
N GLU A 124 -3.68 -15.11 -2.99
CA GLU A 124 -4.51 -14.11 -2.31
C GLU A 124 -5.94 -14.11 -2.84
N ARG A 125 -6.11 -14.19 -4.16
CA ARG A 125 -7.42 -14.27 -4.83
C ARG A 125 -8.21 -15.49 -4.37
N MET A 126 -7.57 -16.67 -4.34
CA MET A 126 -8.18 -17.90 -3.81
C MET A 126 -8.57 -17.74 -2.34
N ASN A 127 -7.72 -17.13 -1.51
CA ASN A 127 -8.02 -16.89 -0.09
C ASN A 127 -9.21 -15.93 0.08
N ALA A 128 -9.26 -14.84 -0.69
CA ALA A 128 -10.38 -13.90 -0.68
C ALA A 128 -11.69 -14.57 -1.10
N GLN A 129 -11.63 -15.48 -2.08
CA GLN A 129 -12.77 -16.26 -2.54
C GLN A 129 -13.29 -17.22 -1.45
N VAL A 130 -12.39 -17.97 -0.78
CA VAL A 130 -12.75 -18.89 0.31
C VAL A 130 -13.38 -18.14 1.49
N ASN A 131 -12.82 -16.98 1.84
CA ASN A 131 -13.32 -16.15 2.95
C ASN A 131 -14.52 -15.27 2.56
N GLN A 132 -15.02 -15.37 1.32
CA GLN A 132 -16.12 -14.54 0.79
C GLN A 132 -15.89 -13.02 0.94
N ASN A 133 -14.63 -12.59 0.97
CA ASN A 133 -14.26 -11.19 1.09
C ASN A 133 -14.36 -10.49 -0.28
N LYS A 134 -15.55 -10.00 -0.60
CA LYS A 134 -15.84 -9.37 -1.90
C LYS A 134 -14.93 -8.18 -2.22
N GLY A 135 -14.57 -7.37 -1.22
CA GLY A 135 -13.70 -6.21 -1.41
C GLY A 135 -12.28 -6.63 -1.80
N GLN A 136 -11.70 -7.54 -1.04
CA GLN A 136 -10.37 -8.08 -1.32
C GLN A 136 -10.34 -8.88 -2.64
N LEU A 137 -11.41 -9.60 -2.96
CA LEU A 137 -11.52 -10.32 -4.24
C LEU A 137 -11.53 -9.36 -5.44
N ALA A 138 -12.27 -8.26 -5.36
CA ALA A 138 -12.27 -7.25 -6.41
C ALA A 138 -10.90 -6.59 -6.58
N GLN A 139 -10.22 -6.27 -5.47
CA GLN A 139 -8.88 -5.69 -5.51
C GLN A 139 -7.85 -6.65 -6.12
N THR A 140 -7.83 -7.91 -5.66
CA THR A 140 -6.91 -8.94 -6.17
C THR A 140 -7.13 -9.24 -7.65
N ASN A 141 -8.38 -9.24 -8.14
CA ASN A 141 -8.65 -9.37 -9.57
C ASN A 141 -7.99 -8.25 -10.40
N ARG A 142 -8.10 -6.99 -9.96
CA ARG A 142 -7.46 -5.86 -10.65
C ARG A 142 -5.93 -6.00 -10.68
N ILE A 143 -5.35 -6.53 -9.62
CA ILE A 143 -3.91 -6.82 -9.55
C ILE A 143 -3.52 -7.94 -10.53
N VAL A 144 -4.35 -9.01 -10.67
CA VAL A 144 -4.13 -10.06 -11.68
C VAL A 144 -4.12 -9.48 -13.09
N ASP A 145 -5.05 -8.57 -13.39
CA ASP A 145 -5.12 -7.91 -14.69
C ASP A 145 -3.88 -7.04 -14.95
N LEU A 146 -3.42 -6.31 -13.92
CA LEU A 146 -2.18 -5.52 -14.00
C LEU A 146 -0.96 -6.40 -14.30
N ILE A 147 -0.79 -7.51 -13.59
CA ILE A 147 0.31 -8.45 -13.85
C ILE A 147 0.25 -9.01 -15.26
N SER A 148 -0.96 -9.24 -15.79
CA SER A 148 -1.15 -9.69 -17.16
C SER A 148 -0.68 -8.64 -18.16
N HIS A 149 -1.01 -7.37 -17.95
CA HIS A 149 -0.51 -6.27 -18.78
C HIS A 149 1.03 -6.11 -18.70
N ILE A 150 1.62 -6.25 -17.50
CA ILE A 150 3.08 -6.20 -17.33
C ILE A 150 3.74 -7.35 -18.11
N ARG A 151 3.21 -8.57 -18.01
CA ARG A 151 3.73 -9.74 -18.73
C ARG A 151 3.64 -9.55 -20.25
N ASP A 152 2.50 -9.08 -20.75
CA ASP A 152 2.30 -8.85 -22.18
C ASP A 152 3.24 -7.76 -22.70
N TYR A 153 3.51 -6.74 -21.89
CA TYR A 153 4.51 -5.72 -22.18
C TYR A 153 5.93 -6.30 -22.22
N MET A 154 6.34 -7.05 -21.19
CA MET A 154 7.68 -7.65 -21.12
C MET A 154 7.94 -8.61 -22.29
N GLN A 155 6.93 -9.39 -22.71
CA GLN A 155 7.03 -10.24 -23.91
C GLN A 155 7.21 -9.45 -25.21
N LYS A 156 6.70 -8.22 -25.31
CA LYS A 156 6.91 -7.37 -26.49
C LYS A 156 8.34 -6.82 -26.54
N ILE A 157 8.97 -6.57 -25.39
CA ILE A 157 10.35 -6.07 -25.31
C ILE A 157 11.36 -7.19 -25.55
N GLU A 158 11.17 -8.39 -24.97
CA GLU A 158 12.07 -9.55 -25.17
C GLU A 158 12.13 -10.04 -26.63
N ARG A 159 11.19 -9.62 -27.49
CA ARG A 159 11.14 -9.97 -28.91
C ARG A 159 11.85 -8.97 -29.84
N ILE A 160 12.40 -7.89 -29.30
CA ILE A 160 13.23 -6.90 -30.02
C ILE A 160 14.70 -7.24 -29.81
#